data_AF-A0AAW9IKZ2-F1
#
_entry.id   AF-A0AAW9IKZ2-F1
#
_cell.length_a   1.000
_cell.length_b   1.000
_cell.length_c   1.000
_cell.angle_alpha   90.00
_cell.angle_beta   90.00
_cell.angle_gamma   90.00
#
_symmetry.space_group_name_H-M   'P 1'
#
loop_
_entity.id
_entity.type
_entity.pdbx_description
1 polymer ?
#
loop_
_entity_poly.entity_id
_entity_poly.type
_entity_poly.pdbx_seq_one_letter_code
_entity_poly.pdbx_strand_id
1 'polypeptide(L)'
;GIIAVSINSAAYVSEIIRAGIDAVDKGQLEAARSLGMSQFTAMKLIIMPQAVRNILPAIGNEFVTVIKESSMASVIGVSELMYGAQVVRGVTFRGFEPLIVAAVFYFIMTFSLGRLMNYIER
;
A
#
# COMPACT_ATOMS: atom_id res chain seq x y z
N GLY A 1 7.80 1.75 -16.60
CA GLY A 1 6.84 2.31 -15.64
C GLY A 1 6.34 1.24 -14.69
N ILE A 2 5.29 0.52 -15.09
CA ILE A 2 4.59 -0.45 -14.23
C ILE A 2 5.52 -1.50 -13.61
N ILE A 3 6.39 -2.16 -14.40
CA ILE A 3 7.32 -3.19 -13.88
C ILE A 3 8.20 -2.65 -12.74
N ALA A 4 8.73 -1.43 -12.85
CA ALA A 4 9.60 -0.85 -11.83
C ALA A 4 8.84 -0.59 -10.52
N VAL A 5 7.65 0.00 -10.61
CA VAL A 5 6.76 0.23 -9.45
C VAL A 5 6.32 -1.10 -8.83
N SER A 6 5.99 -2.10 -9.65
CA SER A 6 5.55 -3.41 -9.16
C SER A 6 6.64 -4.18 -8.43
N ILE A 7 7.90 -4.15 -8.91
CA ILE A 7 9.01 -4.83 -8.22
C ILE A 7 9.30 -4.14 -6.87
N ASN A 8 9.32 -2.81 -6.85
CA ASN A 8 9.54 -2.05 -5.62
C ASN A 8 8.43 -2.33 -4.61
N SER A 9 7.17 -2.20 -5.01
CA SER A 9 6.01 -2.48 -4.15
C SER A 9 5.96 -3.94 -3.70
N ALA A 10 6.32 -4.92 -4.55
CA ALA A 10 6.35 -6.33 -4.16
C ALA A 10 7.36 -6.61 -3.03
N ALA A 11 8.51 -5.92 -3.02
CA ALA A 11 9.48 -6.04 -1.94
C ALA A 11 8.90 -5.51 -0.61
N TYR A 12 8.29 -4.33 -0.62
CA TYR A 12 7.64 -3.75 0.57
C TYR A 12 6.47 -4.60 1.07
N VAL A 13 5.59 -5.04 0.17
CA VAL A 13 4.44 -5.89 0.52
C VAL A 13 4.89 -7.23 1.11
N SER A 14 5.97 -7.83 0.59
CA SER A 14 6.52 -9.07 1.15
C SER A 14 6.98 -8.90 2.59
N GLU A 15 7.64 -7.77 2.88
CA GLU A 15 8.10 -7.46 4.24
C GLU A 15 6.93 -7.14 5.18
N ILE A 16 5.89 -6.45 4.69
CA ILE A 16 4.65 -6.20 5.44
C ILE A 16 3.97 -7.52 5.82
N ILE A 17 3.86 -8.48 4.87
CA ILE A 17 3.27 -9.79 5.15
C ILE A 17 4.09 -10.53 6.21
N ARG A 18 5.42 -10.54 6.07
CA ARG A 18 6.34 -11.17 7.03
C ARG A 18 6.18 -10.56 8.43
N ALA A 19 6.24 -9.23 8.52
CA ALA A 19 6.10 -8.50 9.77
C ALA A 19 4.72 -8.72 10.41
N GLY A 20 3.66 -8.79 9.60
CA GLY A 20 2.31 -9.04 10.09
C GLY A 20 2.11 -10.45 10.66
N ILE A 21 2.80 -11.46 10.12
CA ILE A 21 2.85 -12.82 10.68
C ILE A 21 3.67 -12.83 11.97
N ASP A 22 4.85 -12.19 11.98
CA ASP A 22 5.74 -12.12 13.15
C ASP A 22 5.13 -11.31 14.32
N ALA A 23 4.19 -10.42 14.03
CA ALA A 23 3.47 -9.63 15.03
C ALA A 23 2.43 -10.45 15.82
N VAL A 24 2.08 -11.66 15.37
CA VAL A 24 1.20 -12.56 16.13
C VAL A 24 1.97 -13.14 17.31
N ASP A 25 1.36 -13.10 18.50
CA ASP A 25 1.97 -13.60 19.73
C ASP A 25 2.41 -15.07 19.59
N LYS A 26 3.66 -15.36 19.97
CA LYS A 26 4.24 -16.70 19.86
C LYS A 26 3.48 -17.75 20.68
N GLY A 27 2.83 -17.33 21.77
CA GLY A 27 1.97 -18.16 22.60
C GLY A 27 0.76 -18.72 21.84
N GLN A 28 0.27 -18.04 20.78
CA GLN A 28 -0.79 -18.58 19.92
C GLN A 28 -0.32 -19.86 19.21
N LEU A 29 0.92 -19.84 18.72
CA LEU A 29 1.51 -21.01 18.07
C LEU A 29 1.79 -22.11 19.10
N GLU A 30 2.37 -21.77 20.25
CA GLU A 30 2.66 -22.73 21.32
C GLU A 30 1.39 -23.39 21.87
N ALA A 31 0.30 -22.63 22.06
CA ALA A 31 -1.00 -23.16 22.47
C ALA A 31 -1.60 -24.09 21.41
N ALA A 32 -1.60 -23.69 20.13
CA ALA A 32 -2.07 -24.52 19.03
C ALA A 32 -1.31 -25.86 18.95
N ARG A 33 0.01 -25.81 19.10
CA ARG A 33 0.87 -27.01 19.10
C ARG A 33 0.61 -27.88 20.34
N SER A 34 0.34 -27.29 21.49
CA SER A 34 -0.02 -28.00 22.73
C SER A 34 -1.37 -28.72 22.62
N LEU A 35 -2.29 -28.22 21.79
CA LEU A 35 -3.56 -28.87 21.45
C LEU A 35 -3.42 -29.95 20.35
N GLY A 36 -2.18 -30.29 19.95
CA GLY A 36 -1.91 -31.32 18.94
C GLY A 36 -2.08 -30.86 17.49
N MET A 37 -2.25 -29.56 17.23
CA MET A 37 -2.37 -29.06 15.86
C MET A 37 -1.05 -29.18 15.09
N SER A 38 -1.11 -29.56 13.82
CA SER A 38 0.05 -29.48 12.93
C SER A 38 0.42 -28.02 12.67
N GLN A 39 1.68 -27.74 12.33
CA GLN A 39 2.15 -26.39 12.00
C GLN A 39 1.28 -25.73 10.91
N PHE A 40 0.89 -26.51 9.90
CA PHE A 40 0.05 -26.04 8.81
C PHE A 40 -1.37 -25.69 9.29
N THR A 41 -1.95 -26.53 10.14
CA THR A 41 -3.27 -26.30 10.72
C THR A 41 -3.28 -25.06 11.63
N ALA A 42 -2.26 -24.92 12.48
CA ALA A 42 -2.09 -23.76 13.36
C ALA A 42 -1.91 -22.47 12.54
N MET A 43 -1.06 -22.51 11.50
CA MET A 43 -0.85 -21.39 10.60
C MET A 43 -2.15 -20.95 9.94
N LYS A 44 -2.88 -21.88 9.32
CA LYS A 44 -4.09 -21.56 8.55
C LYS A 44 -5.25 -21.08 9.42
N LEU A 45 -5.47 -21.68 10.60
CA LEU A 45 -6.68 -21.45 11.39
C LEU A 45 -6.50 -20.43 12.51
N ILE A 46 -5.29 -20.21 13.00
CA ILE A 46 -5.03 -19.35 14.17
C ILE A 46 -4.19 -18.14 13.76
N ILE A 47 -3.01 -18.38 13.17
CA ILE A 47 -2.02 -17.32 12.94
C ILE A 47 -2.43 -16.44 11.76
N MET A 48 -2.76 -17.02 10.60
CA MET A 48 -3.12 -16.26 9.41
C MET A 48 -4.31 -15.32 9.61
N PRO A 49 -5.44 -15.73 10.23
CA PRO A 49 -6.55 -14.82 10.49
C PRO A 49 -6.18 -13.63 11.38
N GLN A 50 -5.26 -13.82 12.34
CA GLN A 50 -4.75 -12.75 13.21
C GLN A 50 -3.78 -11.85 12.45
N ALA A 51 -2.83 -12.45 11.72
CA ALA A 51 -1.85 -11.73 10.90
C ALA A 51 -2.53 -10.83 9.85
N VAL A 52 -3.61 -11.30 9.21
CA VAL A 52 -4.37 -10.51 8.23
C VAL A 52 -4.90 -9.20 8.82
N ARG A 53 -5.32 -9.20 10.09
CA ARG A 53 -5.77 -7.96 10.76
C ARG A 53 -4.64 -6.95 10.94
N ASN A 54 -3.40 -7.42 11.10
CA ASN A 54 -2.21 -6.56 11.18
C ASN A 54 -1.72 -6.12 9.79
N ILE A 55 -1.81 -7.00 8.80
CA ILE A 55 -1.32 -6.78 7.43
C ILE A 55 -2.20 -5.78 6.66
N LEU A 56 -3.53 -5.87 6.79
CA LEU A 56 -4.47 -5.06 6.00
C LEU A 56 -4.26 -3.54 6.16
N PRO A 57 -4.16 -2.99 7.39
CA PRO A 57 -3.85 -1.58 7.58
C PRO A 57 -2.51 -1.17 6.96
N ALA A 58 -1.47 -1.99 7.14
CA ALA A 58 -0.14 -1.71 6.62
C ALA A 58 -0.10 -1.69 5.08
N ILE A 59 -0.79 -2.63 4.41
CA ILE A 59 -0.95 -2.61 2.95
C ILE A 59 -1.68 -1.35 2.48
N GLY A 60 -2.71 -0.92 3.21
CA GLY A 60 -3.43 0.30 2.89
C GLY A 60 -2.57 1.55 2.97
N ASN A 61 -1.72 1.64 3.99
CA ASN A 61 -0.74 2.71 4.13
C ASN A 61 0.31 2.67 3.00
N GLU A 62 0.79 1.48 2.64
CA GLU A 62 1.71 1.29 1.52
C GLU A 62 1.09 1.75 0.18
N PHE A 63 -0.20 1.46 -0.05
CA PHE A 63 -0.89 1.90 -1.25
C PHE A 63 -0.92 3.44 -1.39
N VAL A 64 -1.09 4.16 -0.28
CA VAL A 64 -1.01 5.64 -0.25
C VAL A 64 0.41 6.12 -0.58
N THR A 65 1.44 5.42 -0.12
CA THR A 65 2.85 5.72 -0.45
C THR A 65 3.12 5.51 -1.93
N VAL A 66 2.74 4.35 -2.49
CA VAL A 66 2.93 4.01 -3.90
C VAL A 66 2.26 5.01 -4.82
N ILE A 67 1.05 5.51 -4.50
CA ILE A 67 0.39 6.57 -5.28
C ILE A 67 1.28 7.83 -5.37
N LYS A 68 1.89 8.25 -4.26
CA LYS A 68 2.77 9.43 -4.25
C LYS A 68 4.07 9.15 -5.00
N GLU A 69 4.70 8.00 -4.78
CA GLU A 69 5.95 7.64 -5.47
C GLU A 69 5.75 7.44 -6.98
N SER A 70 4.57 6.98 -7.39
CA SER A 70 4.21 6.82 -8.81
C SER A 70 4.26 8.14 -9.59
N SER A 71 4.10 9.29 -8.92
CA SER A 71 4.21 10.59 -9.58
C SER A 71 5.61 10.86 -10.14
N MET A 72 6.66 10.23 -9.58
CA MET A 72 8.03 10.31 -10.11
C MET A 72 8.16 9.55 -11.42
N ALA A 73 7.31 8.54 -11.68
CA ALA A 73 7.32 7.81 -12.94
C ALA A 73 6.95 8.70 -14.15
N SER A 74 6.27 9.84 -13.91
CA SER A 74 6.00 10.86 -14.93
C SER A 74 7.27 11.42 -15.59
N VAL A 75 8.36 11.52 -14.82
CA VAL A 75 9.65 12.06 -15.28
C VAL A 75 10.30 11.17 -16.35
N ILE A 76 10.03 9.87 -16.30
CA ILE A 76 10.49 8.89 -17.30
C ILE A 76 9.43 8.62 -18.40
N GLY A 77 8.42 9.49 -18.53
CA GLY A 77 7.42 9.44 -19.60
C GLY A 77 6.29 8.43 -19.41
N VAL A 78 6.04 7.98 -18.17
CA VAL A 78 4.88 7.11 -17.88
C VAL A 78 3.62 7.97 -17.81
N SER A 79 2.60 7.60 -18.59
CA SER A 79 1.30 8.28 -18.58
C SER A 79 0.55 8.03 -17.26
N GLU A 80 0.63 9.00 -16.35
CA GLU A 80 -0.17 9.08 -15.12
C GLU A 80 -0.69 10.52 -14.88
N LEU A 81 -1.17 10.84 -13.68
CA LEU A 81 -1.80 12.12 -13.35
C LEU A 81 -0.86 13.33 -13.56
N MET A 82 0.40 13.24 -13.09
CA MET A 82 1.41 14.27 -13.27
C MET A 82 1.81 14.44 -14.74
N TYR A 83 1.86 13.36 -15.51
CA TYR A 83 2.06 13.39 -16.96
C TYR A 83 0.91 14.13 -17.65
N GLY A 84 -0.34 13.90 -17.24
CA GLY A 84 -1.49 14.67 -17.71
C GLY A 84 -1.35 16.17 -17.44
N ALA A 85 -0.87 16.54 -16.24
CA ALA A 85 -0.58 17.94 -15.91
C ALA A 85 0.54 18.54 -16.77
N GLN A 86 1.58 17.76 -17.10
CA GLN A 86 2.66 18.18 -18.00
C GLN A 86 2.17 18.38 -19.44
N VAL A 87 1.29 17.50 -19.94
CA VAL A 87 0.69 17.65 -21.28
C VAL A 87 -0.13 18.94 -21.36
N VAL A 88 -1.00 19.20 -20.37
CA VAL A 88 -1.79 20.44 -20.31
C VAL A 88 -0.89 21.66 -20.22
N ARG A 89 0.17 21.61 -19.40
CA ARG A 89 1.18 22.68 -19.34
C ARG A 89 1.85 22.90 -20.71
N GLY A 90 2.16 21.85 -21.46
CA GLY A 90 2.77 21.93 -22.78
C GLY A 90 1.88 22.60 -23.84
N VAL A 91 0.57 22.41 -23.75
CA VAL A 91 -0.40 23.02 -24.69
C VAL A 91 -0.82 24.43 -24.27
N THR A 92 -1.00 24.66 -22.97
CA THR A 92 -1.52 25.94 -22.44
C THR A 92 -0.42 26.94 -22.07
N PHE A 93 0.84 26.50 -22.02
CA PHE A 93 1.99 27.24 -21.50
C PHE A 93 1.83 27.75 -20.05
N ARG A 94 0.80 27.26 -19.34
CA ARG A 94 0.51 27.58 -17.95
C ARG A 94 1.09 26.50 -17.05
N GLY A 95 2.10 26.88 -16.27
CA GLY A 95 2.85 25.94 -15.42
C GLY A 95 2.20 25.68 -14.06
N PHE A 96 1.50 26.65 -13.51
CA PHE A 96 1.08 26.62 -12.10
C PHE A 96 -0.29 25.96 -11.91
N GLU A 97 -1.26 26.31 -12.75
CA GLU A 97 -2.64 25.83 -12.64
C GLU A 97 -2.77 24.30 -12.80
N PRO A 98 -2.11 23.63 -13.78
CA PRO A 98 -2.20 22.17 -13.90
C PRO A 98 -1.58 21.43 -12.71
N LEU A 99 -0.55 21.99 -12.08
CA LEU A 99 0.09 21.41 -10.89
C LEU A 99 -0.82 21.50 -9.67
N ILE A 100 -1.52 22.63 -9.47
CA ILE A 100 -2.51 22.75 -8.38
C ILE A 100 -3.62 21.73 -8.55
N VAL A 101 -4.14 21.57 -9.77
CA VAL A 101 -5.20 20.59 -10.06
C VAL A 101 -4.72 19.18 -9.73
N ALA A 102 -3.53 18.79 -10.20
CA ALA A 102 -2.94 17.50 -9.88
C ALA A 102 -2.74 17.31 -8.37
N ALA A 103 -2.27 18.33 -7.65
CA ALA A 103 -2.10 18.29 -6.20
C ALA A 103 -3.43 18.07 -5.46
N VAL A 104 -4.51 18.73 -5.88
CA VAL A 104 -5.86 18.53 -5.32
C VAL A 104 -6.34 17.10 -5.58
N PHE A 105 -6.12 16.54 -6.76
CA PHE A 105 -6.49 15.14 -7.05
C PHE A 105 -5.68 14.16 -6.18
N TYR A 106 -4.37 14.33 -6.07
CA TYR A 106 -3.56 13.52 -5.15
C TYR A 106 -4.03 13.66 -3.71
N PHE A 107 -4.39 14.87 -3.27
CA PHE A 107 -4.93 15.10 -1.94
C PHE A 107 -6.25 14.35 -1.73
N ILE A 108 -7.21 14.44 -2.67
CA ILE A 108 -8.50 13.73 -2.56
C ILE A 108 -8.28 12.21 -2.48
N MET A 109 -7.41 11.66 -3.33
CA MET A 109 -7.12 10.22 -3.32
C MET A 109 -6.48 9.79 -2.00
N THR A 110 -5.41 10.46 -1.58
CA THR A 110 -4.65 10.12 -0.37
C THR A 110 -5.48 10.34 0.90
N PHE A 111 -6.27 11.42 0.96
CA PHE A 111 -7.15 11.71 2.08
C PHE A 111 -8.28 10.69 2.20
N SER A 112 -8.92 10.31 1.08
CA SER A 112 -10.01 9.33 1.08
C SER A 112 -9.51 7.95 1.51
N LEU A 113 -8.36 7.51 0.98
CA LEU A 113 -7.73 6.25 1.35
C LEU A 113 -7.26 6.25 2.82
N GLY A 114 -6.61 7.32 3.26
CA GLY A 114 -6.20 7.47 4.65
C GLY A 114 -7.39 7.39 5.61
N ARG A 115 -8.53 8.00 5.25
CA ARG A 115 -9.75 7.89 6.07
C ARG A 115 -10.35 6.49 6.07
N LEU A 116 -10.33 5.80 4.92
CA LEU A 116 -10.77 4.41 4.82
C LEU A 116 -9.91 3.49 5.69
N MET A 117 -8.59 3.70 5.71
CA MET A 117 -7.67 2.90 6.55
C MET A 117 -7.87 3.16 8.03
N ASN A 118 -8.06 4.43 8.43
CA ASN A 118 -8.44 4.75 9.82
C ASN A 118 -9.76 4.09 10.26
N TYR A 119 -10.67 3.83 9.32
CA TYR A 119 -11.91 3.08 9.62
C TYR A 119 -11.66 1.58 9.72
N ILE A 120 -10.75 1.02 8.92
CA ILE A 120 -10.37 -0.41 8.96
C ILE A 120 -9.52 -0.73 10.20
N GLU A 121 -8.73 0.21 10.69
CA GLU A 121 -7.95 0.09 11.92
C GLU A 121 -8.80 0.12 13.20
N ARG A 122 -10.03 0.66 13.13
CA ARG A 122 -10.98 0.73 14.25
C ARG A 122 -11.91 -0.47 14.27
#